data_AF-A0A523I0A7-F1
#
_entry.id   AF-A0A523I0A7-F1
#
_cell.length_a   1.000
_cell.length_b   1.000
_cell.length_c   1.000
_cell.angle_alpha   90.00
_cell.angle_beta   90.00
_cell.angle_gamma   90.00
#
_symmetry.space_group_name_H-M   'P 1'
#
loop_
_entity.id
_entity.type
_entity.pdbx_description
1 polymer ?
#
loop_
_entity_poly.entity_id
_entity_poly.type
_entity_poly.pdbx_seq_one_letter_code
_entity_poly.pdbx_strand_id
1 'polypeptide(L)'
;MEINKSYYSRLTETVIISPEWKDRWARLISAAFSPLTIAIAAVAIAGYAINDESVLMWIALYIALTIIPPALYIMYLVRKGIVTDFHLNVRRERTKPFLIMAINSAAVFLIMLLAGAPKLILIVIAAAAIQLLCMLLITLRWKISGHCTAATGLVVLALALFGEKLLPLILIIPLIAWSRIRLSRHTFTQTVAGIFLGAVTITALLYVTNYI
;
A
#
# COMPACT_ATOMS: atom_id res chain seq x y z
N MET A 1 21.63 29.23 23.26
CA MET A 1 22.00 27.86 22.87
C MET A 1 22.14 27.84 21.36
N GLU A 2 23.34 28.11 20.85
CA GLU A 2 23.60 28.19 19.41
C GLU A 2 23.65 26.79 18.79
N ILE A 3 22.84 26.59 17.74
CA ILE A 3 22.80 25.34 17.00
C ILE A 3 24.08 25.25 16.16
N ASN A 4 24.95 24.29 16.50
CA ASN A 4 26.17 24.01 15.77
C ASN A 4 25.85 23.53 14.33
N LYS A 5 26.06 24.41 13.35
CA LYS A 5 25.78 24.15 11.92
C LYS A 5 26.69 23.08 11.29
N SER A 6 27.75 22.62 11.96
CA SER A 6 28.62 21.56 11.44
C SER A 6 27.96 20.17 11.36
N TYR A 7 26.80 19.99 11.99
CA TYR A 7 26.03 18.75 11.87
C TYR A 7 25.36 18.61 10.49
N TYR A 8 25.05 19.71 9.81
CA TYR A 8 24.40 19.70 8.49
C TYR A 8 25.38 19.55 7.33
N SER A 9 26.66 19.92 7.52
CA SER A 9 27.68 19.82 6.47
C SER A 9 28.24 18.40 6.24
N ARG A 10 27.90 17.43 7.11
CA ARG A 10 28.28 16.02 6.94
C ARG A 10 27.25 15.18 6.17
N LEU A 11 26.10 15.74 5.82
CA LEU A 11 25.05 15.06 5.03
C LEU A 11 25.08 15.44 3.54
N THR A 12 26.10 16.18 3.09
CA THR A 12 26.32 16.53 1.68
C THR A 12 27.17 15.51 0.92
N GLU A 13 27.25 14.26 1.39
CA GLU A 13 27.36 13.15 0.44
C GLU A 13 25.97 12.94 -0.15
N THR A 14 25.60 13.83 -1.06
CA THR A 14 24.55 13.55 -2.01
C THR A 14 24.96 12.26 -2.71
N VAL A 15 24.28 11.15 -2.40
CA VAL A 15 24.23 10.02 -3.31
C VAL A 15 23.55 10.55 -4.56
N ILE A 16 24.35 11.07 -5.49
CA ILE A 16 23.92 11.45 -6.83
C ILE A 16 23.62 10.13 -7.52
N ILE A 17 22.39 9.65 -7.38
CA ILE A 17 21.87 8.63 -8.29
C ILE A 17 21.85 9.35 -9.65
N SER A 18 22.73 8.93 -10.56
CA SER A 18 22.78 9.44 -11.93
C SER A 18 21.37 9.41 -12.52
N PRO A 19 20.93 10.42 -13.29
CA PRO A 19 19.62 10.41 -13.92
C PRO A 19 19.60 9.46 -15.12
N GLU A 20 19.95 8.19 -14.91
CA GLU A 20 19.86 7.15 -15.91
C GLU A 20 18.38 6.91 -16.26
N TRP A 21 18.12 6.59 -17.52
CA TRP A 21 16.78 6.29 -18.02
C TRP A 21 16.09 5.20 -17.18
N LYS A 22 16.86 4.24 -16.67
CA LYS A 22 16.41 3.17 -15.76
C LYS A 22 15.75 3.73 -14.49
N ASP A 23 16.30 4.80 -13.92
CA ASP A 23 15.78 5.39 -12.69
C ASP A 23 14.52 6.22 -12.96
N ARG A 24 14.39 6.78 -14.17
CA ARG A 24 13.14 7.41 -14.62
C ARG A 24 12.02 6.38 -14.69
N TRP A 25 12.27 5.21 -15.30
CA TRP A 25 11.28 4.13 -15.35
C TRP A 25 10.97 3.56 -13.98
N ALA A 26 11.97 3.35 -13.13
CA ALA A 26 11.75 2.89 -11.77
C ALA A 26 10.84 3.86 -10.99
N ARG A 27 11.05 5.18 -11.13
CA ARG A 27 10.16 6.21 -10.54
C ARG A 27 8.75 6.15 -11.12
N LEU A 28 8.61 6.03 -12.44
CA LEU A 28 7.30 5.92 -13.10
C LEU A 28 6.52 4.71 -12.58
N ILE A 29 7.13 3.53 -12.58
CA ILE A 29 6.53 2.29 -12.08
C ILE A 29 6.16 2.45 -10.60
N SER A 30 7.04 3.02 -9.80
CA SER A 30 6.76 3.24 -8.39
C SER A 30 5.58 4.19 -8.15
N ALA A 31 5.42 5.22 -8.99
CA ALA A 31 4.32 6.16 -8.88
C ALA A 31 3.00 5.54 -9.36
N ALA A 32 3.03 4.88 -10.52
CA ALA A 32 1.86 4.23 -11.12
C ALA A 32 1.29 3.13 -10.21
N PHE A 33 2.16 2.32 -9.61
CA PHE A 33 1.77 1.22 -8.72
C PHE A 33 1.99 1.57 -7.23
N SER A 34 1.69 2.81 -6.86
CA SER A 34 1.63 3.21 -5.46
C SER A 34 0.55 2.41 -4.70
N PRO A 35 0.69 2.19 -3.38
CA PRO A 35 -0.34 1.52 -2.59
C PRO A 35 -1.73 2.17 -2.73
N LEU A 36 -1.77 3.48 -2.95
CA LEU A 36 -3.01 4.22 -3.18
C LEU A 36 -3.68 3.81 -4.50
N THR A 37 -2.95 3.85 -5.61
CA THR A 37 -3.48 3.42 -6.92
C THR A 37 -3.88 1.95 -6.92
N ILE A 38 -3.11 1.10 -6.24
CA ILE A 38 -3.46 -0.32 -6.07
C ILE A 38 -4.74 -0.50 -5.24
N ALA A 39 -4.95 0.27 -4.17
CA ALA A 39 -6.17 0.20 -3.37
C ALA A 39 -7.41 0.60 -4.19
N ILE A 40 -7.30 1.65 -5.02
CA ILE A 40 -8.36 2.05 -5.96
C ILE A 40 -8.64 0.93 -6.96
N ALA A 41 -7.59 0.32 -7.54
CA ALA A 41 -7.75 -0.79 -8.47
C ALA A 41 -8.40 -2.02 -7.80
N ALA A 42 -8.06 -2.33 -6.55
CA ALA A 42 -8.62 -3.46 -5.82
C ALA A 42 -10.12 -3.29 -5.57
N VAL A 43 -10.56 -2.11 -5.13
CA VAL A 43 -11.99 -1.86 -4.92
C VAL A 43 -12.76 -1.79 -6.25
N ALA A 44 -12.13 -1.28 -7.32
CA ALA A 44 -12.74 -1.27 -8.65
C ALA A 44 -12.90 -2.69 -9.23
N ILE A 45 -11.89 -3.55 -9.07
CA ILE A 45 -11.96 -4.97 -9.44
C ILE A 45 -13.05 -5.70 -8.65
N ALA A 46 -13.08 -5.49 -7.34
CA ALA A 46 -14.14 -6.04 -6.49
C ALA A 46 -15.52 -5.56 -6.95
N GLY A 47 -15.64 -4.28 -7.26
CA GLY A 47 -16.89 -3.71 -7.76
C GLY A 47 -17.33 -4.31 -9.08
N TYR A 48 -16.42 -4.43 -10.04
CA TYR A 48 -16.70 -5.04 -11.33
C TYR A 48 -17.17 -6.50 -11.17
N ALA A 49 -16.58 -7.27 -10.24
CA ALA A 49 -16.99 -8.64 -9.97
C ALA A 49 -18.38 -8.75 -9.31
N ILE A 50 -18.81 -7.74 -8.55
CA ILE A 50 -20.15 -7.71 -7.93
C ILE A 50 -21.24 -7.45 -8.99
N ASN A 51 -20.96 -6.60 -9.98
CA ASN A 51 -21.88 -6.25 -11.07
C ASN A 51 -23.26 -5.74 -10.60
N ASP A 52 -23.25 -4.81 -9.64
CA ASP A 52 -24.45 -4.21 -9.02
C ASP A 52 -24.48 -2.67 -9.22
N GLU A 53 -25.65 -2.07 -9.33
CA GLU A 53 -25.81 -0.62 -9.58
C GLU A 53 -25.30 0.26 -8.42
N SER A 54 -25.36 -0.24 -7.18
CA SER A 54 -24.86 0.49 -6.00
C SER A 54 -23.33 0.50 -5.91
N VAL A 55 -22.63 -0.22 -6.78
CA VAL A 55 -21.18 -0.41 -6.67
C VAL A 55 -20.37 0.87 -6.75
N LEU A 56 -20.81 1.83 -7.56
CA LEU A 56 -20.15 3.13 -7.69
C LEU A 56 -20.22 3.91 -6.38
N MET A 57 -21.33 3.82 -5.65
CA MET A 57 -21.47 4.43 -4.32
C MET A 57 -20.48 3.80 -3.34
N TRP A 58 -20.36 2.47 -3.32
CA TRP A 58 -19.42 1.78 -2.43
C TRP A 58 -17.96 2.10 -2.73
N ILE A 59 -17.59 2.17 -4.02
CA ILE A 59 -16.25 2.60 -4.45
C ILE A 59 -15.99 4.05 -4.02
N ALA A 60 -16.96 4.95 -4.23
CA ALA A 60 -16.84 6.35 -3.84
C ALA A 60 -16.66 6.50 -2.32
N LEU A 61 -17.48 5.81 -1.52
CA LEU A 61 -17.36 5.78 -0.06
C LEU A 61 -16.02 5.19 0.39
N TYR A 62 -15.53 4.12 -0.26
CA TYR A 62 -14.22 3.55 0.05
C TYR A 62 -13.10 4.55 -0.20
N ILE A 63 -13.12 5.24 -1.34
CA ILE A 63 -12.13 6.27 -1.65
C ILE A 63 -12.22 7.42 -0.64
N ALA A 64 -13.44 7.90 -0.37
CA ALA A 64 -13.68 9.02 0.53
C ALA A 64 -13.22 8.74 1.97
N LEU A 65 -13.37 7.50 2.45
CA LEU A 65 -13.12 7.17 3.86
C LEU A 65 -11.79 6.45 4.09
N THR A 66 -11.37 5.55 3.21
CA THR A 66 -10.14 4.76 3.39
C THR A 66 -8.91 5.45 2.79
N ILE A 67 -9.08 6.19 1.70
CA ILE A 67 -7.97 6.72 0.91
C ILE A 67 -7.69 8.18 1.23
N ILE A 68 -8.69 9.05 1.12
CA ILE A 68 -8.52 10.50 1.23
C ILE A 68 -7.99 10.90 2.63
N PRO A 69 -8.57 10.43 3.76
CA PRO A 69 -8.16 10.91 5.07
C PRO A 69 -6.70 10.55 5.41
N PRO A 70 -6.22 9.30 5.20
CA PRO A 70 -4.80 9.01 5.36
C PRO A 70 -3.87 9.78 4.44
N ALA A 71 -4.25 9.99 3.17
CA ALA A 71 -3.45 10.75 2.23
C ALA A 71 -3.29 12.20 2.71
N LEU A 72 -4.38 12.85 3.10
CA LEU A 72 -4.36 14.20 3.66
C LEU A 72 -3.54 14.28 4.95
N TYR A 73 -3.64 13.27 5.81
CA TYR A 73 -2.85 13.20 7.04
C TYR A 73 -1.35 13.11 6.75
N ILE A 74 -0.91 12.24 5.83
CA ILE A 74 0.50 12.15 5.44
C ILE A 74 0.97 13.46 4.79
N MET A 75 0.17 14.06 3.90
CA MET A 75 0.48 15.37 3.31
C MET A 75 0.65 16.45 4.37
N TYR A 76 -0.19 16.46 5.40
CA TYR A 76 -0.05 17.36 6.54
C TYR A 76 1.28 17.15 7.27
N LEU A 77 1.65 15.89 7.56
CA LEU A 77 2.92 15.57 8.22
C LEU A 77 4.14 16.00 7.39
N VAL A 78 4.09 15.80 6.07
CA VAL A 78 5.14 16.24 5.13
C VAL A 78 5.27 17.76 5.17
N ARG A 79 4.14 18.49 5.08
CA ARG A 79 4.13 19.96 5.13
C ARG A 79 4.65 20.52 6.45
N LYS A 80 4.49 19.79 7.55
CA LYS A 80 5.03 20.15 8.87
C LYS A 80 6.48 19.72 9.08
N GLY A 81 7.11 19.05 8.11
CA GLY A 81 8.47 18.53 8.23
C GLY A 81 8.61 17.40 9.26
N ILE A 82 7.50 16.79 9.68
CA ILE A 82 7.48 15.69 10.65
C ILE A 82 7.90 14.37 9.97
N VAL A 83 7.55 14.22 8.70
CA VAL A 83 8.00 13.11 7.84
C VAL A 83 8.67 13.65 6.59
N THR A 84 9.65 12.93 6.10
CA THR A 84 10.53 13.36 5.01
C THR A 84 9.88 13.27 3.63
N ASP A 85 9.03 12.26 3.42
CA ASP A 85 8.38 12.03 2.14
C ASP A 85 7.03 11.31 2.27
N PHE A 86 6.17 11.49 1.26
CA PHE A 86 4.82 10.92 1.24
C PHE A 86 4.82 9.38 1.22
N HIS A 87 5.86 8.73 0.70
CA HIS A 87 5.99 7.27 0.67
C HIS A 87 6.61 6.69 1.95
N LEU A 88 6.83 7.53 2.97
CA LEU A 88 7.34 7.15 4.29
C LEU A 88 8.57 6.26 4.18
N ASN A 89 9.63 6.72 3.50
CA ASN A 89 10.80 5.88 3.27
C ASN A 89 11.55 5.58 4.57
N VAL A 90 11.59 6.52 5.51
CA VAL A 90 12.28 6.38 6.79
C VAL A 90 11.46 5.52 7.73
N ARG A 91 12.03 4.39 8.21
CA ARG A 91 11.31 3.42 9.04
C ARG A 91 10.72 4.04 10.32
N ARG A 92 11.49 4.90 11.00
CA ARG A 92 11.08 5.55 12.25
C ARG A 92 9.87 6.48 12.09
N GLU A 93 9.66 7.00 10.88
CA GLU A 93 8.53 7.88 10.55
C GLU A 93 7.24 7.11 10.29
N ARG A 94 7.30 5.78 10.09
CA ARG A 94 6.14 4.96 9.68
C ARG A 94 5.20 4.61 10.82
N THR A 95 5.68 4.53 12.07
CA THR A 95 4.88 3.98 13.18
C THR A 95 3.59 4.77 13.41
N LYS A 96 3.68 6.10 13.50
CA LYS A 96 2.49 6.95 13.72
C LYS A 96 1.52 6.91 12.51
N PRO A 97 1.97 7.15 11.27
CA PRO A 97 1.13 6.99 10.09
C PRO A 97 0.46 5.62 9.97
N PHE A 98 1.21 4.53 10.14
CA PHE A 98 0.63 3.19 10.01
C PHE A 98 -0.39 2.88 11.11
N LEU A 99 -0.17 3.35 12.33
CA LEU A 99 -1.16 3.22 13.41
C LEU A 99 -2.46 3.96 13.06
N ILE A 100 -2.36 5.23 12.64
CA ILE A 100 -3.55 6.02 12.26
C ILE A 100 -4.25 5.41 11.04
N MET A 101 -3.49 4.93 10.05
CA MET A 101 -4.04 4.25 8.87
C MET A 101 -4.75 2.94 9.23
N ALA A 102 -4.20 2.15 10.16
CA ALA A 102 -4.80 0.91 10.62
C ALA A 102 -6.12 1.18 11.39
N ILE A 103 -6.11 2.17 12.30
CA ILE A 103 -7.32 2.59 13.03
C ILE A 103 -8.37 3.11 12.06
N ASN A 104 -7.99 3.98 11.11
CA ASN A 104 -8.89 4.49 10.08
C ASN A 104 -9.50 3.34 9.28
N SER A 105 -8.68 2.40 8.79
CA SER A 105 -9.18 1.28 7.97
C SER A 105 -10.12 0.36 8.75
N ALA A 106 -9.85 0.12 10.04
CA ALA A 106 -10.75 -0.64 10.92
C ALA A 106 -12.08 0.10 11.16
N ALA A 107 -12.04 1.43 11.36
CA ALA A 107 -13.24 2.24 11.48
C ALA A 107 -14.07 2.21 10.19
N VAL A 108 -13.43 2.34 9.02
CA VAL A 108 -14.13 2.24 7.73
C VAL A 108 -14.72 0.85 7.52
N PHE A 109 -14.02 -0.22 7.92
CA PHE A 109 -14.59 -1.57 7.87
C PHE A 109 -15.90 -1.64 8.66
N LEU A 110 -15.92 -1.13 9.89
CA LEU A 110 -17.13 -1.12 10.72
C LEU A 110 -18.25 -0.26 10.10
N ILE A 111 -17.93 0.94 9.61
CA ILE A 111 -18.90 1.82 8.94
C ILE A 111 -19.52 1.11 7.74
N MET A 112 -18.70 0.50 6.89
CA MET A 112 -19.14 -0.20 5.68
C MET A 112 -19.93 -1.46 6.01
N LEU A 113 -19.53 -2.19 7.06
CA LEU A 113 -20.24 -3.37 7.53
C LEU A 113 -21.65 -3.00 8.01
N LEU A 114 -21.77 -1.95 8.83
CA LEU A 114 -23.04 -1.46 9.34
C LEU A 114 -23.93 -0.85 8.25
N ALA A 115 -23.33 -0.27 7.21
CA ALA A 115 -24.05 0.25 6.05
C ALA A 115 -24.53 -0.86 5.08
N GLY A 116 -24.13 -2.11 5.30
CA GLY A 116 -24.52 -3.24 4.42
C GLY A 116 -23.70 -3.33 3.14
N ALA A 117 -22.44 -2.90 3.15
CA ALA A 117 -21.57 -2.99 1.98
C ALA A 117 -21.41 -4.45 1.50
N PRO A 118 -21.29 -4.69 0.19
CA PRO A 118 -21.07 -6.02 -0.36
C PRO A 118 -19.87 -6.72 0.27
N LYS A 119 -20.00 -8.03 0.51
CA LYS A 119 -18.98 -8.87 1.15
C LYS A 119 -17.60 -8.71 0.54
N LEU A 120 -17.49 -8.61 -0.79
CA LEU A 120 -16.20 -8.48 -1.47
C LEU A 120 -15.52 -7.12 -1.19
N ILE A 121 -16.29 -6.04 -1.04
CA ILE A 121 -15.76 -4.73 -0.62
C ILE A 121 -15.25 -4.80 0.81
N LEU A 122 -16.00 -5.46 1.70
CA LEU A 122 -15.58 -5.70 3.10
C LEU A 122 -14.28 -6.51 3.18
N ILE A 123 -14.11 -7.54 2.33
CA ILE A 123 -12.87 -8.32 2.23
C ILE A 123 -11.69 -7.42 1.84
N VAL A 124 -11.84 -6.53 0.85
CA VAL A 124 -10.79 -5.60 0.42
C VAL A 124 -10.40 -4.64 1.55
N ILE A 125 -11.38 -4.08 2.27
CA ILE A 125 -11.12 -3.18 3.41
C ILE A 125 -10.42 -3.94 4.55
N ALA A 126 -10.91 -5.13 4.90
CA ALA A 126 -10.33 -5.97 5.94
C ALA A 126 -8.88 -6.35 5.59
N ALA A 127 -8.61 -6.71 4.33
CA ALA A 127 -7.27 -7.01 3.86
C ALA A 127 -6.33 -5.83 4.02
N ALA A 128 -6.75 -4.63 3.63
CA ALA A 128 -5.96 -3.41 3.80
C ALA A 128 -5.68 -3.13 5.28
N ALA A 129 -6.68 -3.26 6.15
CA ALA A 129 -6.53 -3.06 7.60
C ALA A 129 -5.54 -4.06 8.23
N ILE A 130 -5.68 -5.36 7.91
CA ILE A 130 -4.79 -6.41 8.41
C ILE A 130 -3.36 -6.21 7.87
N GLN A 131 -3.21 -5.92 6.58
CA GLN A 131 -1.90 -5.64 5.99
C GLN A 131 -1.22 -4.44 6.66
N LEU A 132 -1.96 -3.35 6.92
CA LEU A 132 -1.45 -2.18 7.64
C LEU A 132 -1.03 -2.53 9.08
N LEU A 133 -1.84 -3.31 9.79
CA LEU A 133 -1.51 -3.77 11.14
C LEU A 133 -0.24 -4.64 11.13
N CYS A 134 -0.15 -5.63 10.24
CA CYS A 134 1.05 -6.46 10.10
C CYS A 134 2.28 -5.61 9.74
N MET A 135 2.14 -4.67 8.79
CA MET A 135 3.22 -3.76 8.42
C MET A 135 3.64 -2.85 9.58
N LEU A 136 2.71 -2.36 10.40
CA LEU A 136 2.99 -1.60 11.62
C LEU A 136 3.85 -2.43 12.57
N LEU A 137 3.40 -3.65 12.91
CA LEU A 137 4.10 -4.54 13.84
C LEU A 137 5.50 -4.90 13.35
N ILE A 138 5.64 -5.25 12.07
CA ILE A 138 6.94 -5.55 11.46
C ILE A 138 7.83 -4.29 11.49
N THR A 139 7.25 -3.12 11.18
CA THR A 139 7.96 -1.83 11.12
C THR A 139 8.61 -1.43 12.44
N LEU A 140 8.12 -1.92 13.58
CA LEU A 140 8.71 -1.65 14.89
C LEU A 140 10.15 -2.18 14.99
N ARG A 141 10.47 -3.30 14.32
CA ARG A 141 11.78 -3.95 14.38
C ARG A 141 12.53 -3.97 13.05
N TRP A 142 11.82 -4.09 11.93
CA TRP A 142 12.38 -4.24 10.58
C TRP A 142 11.60 -3.40 9.56
N LYS A 143 11.92 -3.42 8.27
CA LYS A 143 11.17 -2.68 7.21
C LYS A 143 10.55 -3.69 6.26
N ILE A 144 9.38 -3.40 5.70
CA ILE A 144 8.72 -4.23 4.70
C ILE A 144 8.16 -3.36 3.56
N SER A 145 8.04 -3.94 2.36
CA SER A 145 7.57 -3.23 1.16
C SER A 145 6.06 -3.25 1.03
N GLY A 146 5.41 -2.14 1.40
CA GLY A 146 3.96 -1.98 1.21
C GLY A 146 3.53 -1.94 -0.25
N HIS A 147 4.40 -1.55 -1.19
CA HIS A 147 4.09 -1.63 -2.63
C HIS A 147 3.96 -3.08 -3.09
N CYS A 148 4.88 -3.95 -2.68
CA CYS A 148 4.84 -5.36 -3.05
C CYS A 148 3.68 -6.09 -2.35
N THR A 149 3.37 -5.73 -1.10
CA THR A 149 2.19 -6.23 -0.38
C THR A 149 0.89 -5.87 -1.09
N ALA A 150 0.67 -4.59 -1.38
CA ALA A 150 -0.53 -4.14 -2.07
C ALA A 150 -0.66 -4.79 -3.45
N ALA A 151 0.39 -4.75 -4.27
CA ALA A 151 0.37 -5.30 -5.62
C ALA A 151 0.09 -6.80 -5.65
N THR A 152 0.72 -7.57 -4.75
CA THR A 152 0.47 -9.01 -4.67
C THR A 152 -0.96 -9.29 -4.23
N GLY A 153 -1.47 -8.53 -3.26
CA GLY A 153 -2.87 -8.64 -2.84
C GLY A 153 -3.85 -8.40 -3.99
N LEU A 154 -3.62 -7.36 -4.81
CA LEU A 154 -4.41 -7.07 -6.00
C LEU A 154 -4.36 -8.22 -7.02
N VAL A 155 -3.17 -8.75 -7.30
CA VAL A 155 -3.00 -9.85 -8.26
C VAL A 155 -3.71 -11.10 -7.77
N VAL A 156 -3.57 -11.47 -6.51
CA VAL A 156 -4.26 -12.63 -5.93
C VAL A 156 -5.77 -12.44 -5.95
N LEU A 157 -6.28 -11.26 -5.59
CA LEU A 157 -7.69 -10.93 -5.68
C LEU A 157 -8.21 -11.09 -7.12
N ALA A 158 -7.50 -10.53 -8.11
CA ALA A 158 -7.89 -10.60 -9.51
C ALA A 158 -7.91 -12.05 -10.03
N LEU A 159 -6.89 -12.84 -9.70
CA LEU A 159 -6.82 -14.26 -10.07
C LEU A 159 -7.95 -15.08 -9.44
N ALA A 160 -8.27 -14.81 -8.16
CA ALA A 160 -9.36 -15.49 -7.47
C ALA A 160 -10.73 -15.18 -8.09
N LEU A 161 -10.94 -13.95 -8.58
CA LEU A 161 -12.23 -13.51 -9.14
C LEU A 161 -12.42 -13.88 -10.61
N PHE A 162 -11.35 -13.87 -11.41
CA PHE A 162 -11.44 -14.02 -12.87
C PHE A 162 -10.64 -15.20 -13.44
N GLY A 163 -9.97 -15.96 -12.58
CA GLY A 163 -9.26 -17.19 -12.94
C GLY A 163 -7.96 -16.95 -13.71
N GLU A 164 -7.49 -18.03 -14.33
CA GLU A 164 -6.14 -18.14 -14.93
C GLU A 164 -5.88 -17.19 -16.09
N LYS A 165 -6.93 -16.63 -16.71
CA LYS A 165 -6.80 -15.63 -17.80
C LYS A 165 -5.99 -14.41 -17.37
N LEU A 166 -5.94 -14.13 -16.06
CA LEU A 166 -5.16 -13.02 -15.50
C LEU A 166 -3.78 -13.42 -14.96
N LEU A 167 -3.31 -14.66 -15.18
CA LEU A 167 -1.94 -15.09 -14.82
C LEU A 167 -0.84 -14.12 -15.27
N PRO A 168 -0.92 -13.49 -16.46
CA PRO A 168 0.08 -12.50 -16.86
C PRO A 168 0.25 -11.32 -15.88
N LEU A 169 -0.76 -10.98 -15.05
CA LEU A 169 -0.65 -9.91 -14.05
C LEU A 169 0.41 -10.19 -12.98
N ILE A 170 0.80 -11.45 -12.77
CA ILE A 170 1.88 -11.82 -11.82
C ILE A 170 3.18 -11.09 -12.17
N LEU A 171 3.44 -10.79 -13.45
CA LEU A 171 4.64 -10.09 -13.91
C LEU A 171 4.76 -8.65 -13.37
N ILE A 172 3.67 -8.05 -12.91
CA ILE A 172 3.69 -6.73 -12.27
C ILE A 172 4.45 -6.77 -10.94
N ILE A 173 4.41 -7.89 -10.21
CA ILE A 173 5.04 -8.04 -8.90
C ILE A 173 6.57 -7.91 -8.98
N PRO A 174 7.31 -8.69 -9.81
CA PRO A 174 8.76 -8.52 -9.94
C PRO A 174 9.13 -7.17 -10.54
N LEU A 175 8.30 -6.59 -11.42
CA LEU A 175 8.53 -5.25 -11.97
C LEU A 175 8.51 -4.16 -10.87
N ILE A 176 7.52 -4.22 -9.97
CA ILE A 176 7.45 -3.33 -8.82
C ILE A 176 8.61 -3.60 -7.86
N ALA A 177 8.92 -4.86 -7.55
CA ALA A 177 10.03 -5.21 -6.68
C ALA A 177 11.36 -4.65 -7.21
N TRP A 178 11.63 -4.80 -8.51
CA TRP A 178 12.78 -4.21 -9.19
C TRP A 178 12.83 -2.69 -9.00
N SER A 179 11.72 -1.99 -9.26
CA SER A 179 11.64 -0.53 -9.06
C SER A 179 11.99 -0.13 -7.62
N ARG A 180 11.47 -0.85 -6.62
CA ARG A 180 11.72 -0.54 -5.20
C ARG A 180 13.16 -0.78 -4.77
N ILE A 181 13.80 -1.82 -5.31
CA ILE A 181 15.21 -2.14 -5.05
C ILE A 181 16.11 -1.14 -5.77
N ARG A 182 15.84 -0.85 -7.05
CA ARG A 182 16.63 0.08 -7.86
C ARG A 182 16.61 1.51 -7.30
N LEU A 183 15.47 1.95 -6.76
CA LEU A 183 15.35 3.24 -6.09
C LEU A 183 15.89 3.24 -4.64
N SER A 184 16.57 2.16 -4.22
CA SER A 184 17.12 1.98 -2.88
C SER A 184 16.09 2.20 -1.77
N ARG A 185 14.82 1.89 -2.04
CA ARG A 185 13.73 2.03 -1.07
C ARG A 185 13.57 0.78 -0.22
N HIS A 186 13.86 -0.40 -0.79
CA HIS A 186 13.73 -1.69 -0.12
C HIS A 186 14.84 -2.67 -0.55
N THR A 187 15.17 -3.62 0.31
CA THR A 187 16.01 -4.77 -0.05
C THR A 187 15.18 -5.90 -0.65
N PHE A 188 15.83 -6.88 -1.28
CA PHE A 188 15.17 -8.08 -1.81
C PHE A 188 14.34 -8.83 -0.76
N THR A 189 14.87 -9.01 0.44
CA THR A 189 14.15 -9.69 1.53
C THR A 189 12.91 -8.91 1.96
N GLN A 190 12.97 -7.58 1.98
CA GLN A 190 11.81 -6.72 2.32
C GLN A 190 10.73 -6.75 1.23
N THR A 191 11.11 -6.91 -0.04
CA THR A 191 10.15 -7.08 -1.14
C THR A 191 9.50 -8.46 -1.08
N VAL A 192 10.30 -9.54 -0.90
CA VAL A 192 9.79 -10.92 -0.79
C VAL A 192 8.83 -11.07 0.39
N ALA A 193 9.19 -10.57 1.58
CA ALA A 193 8.30 -10.57 2.73
C ALA A 193 7.00 -9.81 2.45
N GLY A 194 7.08 -8.70 1.72
CA GLY A 194 5.92 -7.93 1.28
C GLY A 194 4.99 -8.76 0.38
N ILE A 195 5.55 -9.48 -0.59
CA ILE A 195 4.82 -10.38 -1.50
C ILE A 195 4.07 -11.44 -0.69
N PHE A 196 4.76 -12.15 0.21
CA PHE A 196 4.14 -13.17 1.06
C PHE A 196 2.99 -12.60 1.90
N LEU A 197 3.19 -11.44 2.54
CA LEU A 197 2.13 -10.80 3.33
C LEU A 197 0.90 -10.50 2.47
N GLY A 198 1.09 -9.96 1.26
CA GLY A 198 0.00 -9.64 0.35
C GLY A 198 -0.78 -10.88 -0.11
N ALA A 199 -0.06 -11.94 -0.48
CA ALA A 199 -0.67 -13.19 -0.91
C ALA A 199 -1.46 -13.88 0.20
N VAL A 200 -0.84 -14.05 1.38
CA VAL A 200 -1.44 -14.75 2.52
C VAL A 200 -2.69 -14.02 3.02
N THR A 201 -2.64 -12.70 3.16
CA THR A 201 -3.77 -11.93 3.71
C THR A 201 -5.02 -12.01 2.84
N ILE A 202 -4.88 -11.81 1.52
CA ILE A 202 -6.03 -11.91 0.61
C ILE A 202 -6.53 -13.34 0.51
N THR A 203 -5.65 -14.32 0.32
CA THR A 203 -6.05 -15.74 0.21
C THR A 203 -6.78 -16.20 1.46
N ALA A 204 -6.23 -15.90 2.65
CA ALA A 204 -6.84 -16.29 3.92
C ALA A 204 -8.22 -15.64 4.12
N LEU A 205 -8.39 -14.36 3.77
CA LEU A 205 -9.69 -13.69 3.90
C LEU A 205 -10.72 -14.25 2.92
N LEU A 206 -10.34 -14.50 1.66
CA LEU A 206 -11.24 -15.12 0.69
C LEU A 206 -11.67 -16.52 1.16
N TYR A 207 -10.74 -17.32 1.68
CA TYR A 207 -11.03 -18.67 2.19
C TYR A 207 -11.89 -18.65 3.46
N VAL A 208 -11.50 -17.90 4.50
CA VAL A 208 -12.22 -17.85 5.79
C VAL A 208 -13.62 -17.28 5.64
N THR A 209 -13.82 -16.38 4.67
CA THR A 209 -15.15 -15.85 4.38
C THR A 209 -15.96 -16.76 3.47
N ASN A 210 -15.44 -17.88 2.96
CA ASN A 210 -16.08 -18.74 1.94
C ASN A 210 -16.45 -17.93 0.68
N TYR A 211 -15.50 -17.14 0.17
CA TYR A 211 -15.62 -16.48 -1.13
C TYR A 211 -14.96 -17.33 -2.23
N ILE A 212 -13.93 -18.10 -1.87
CA ILE A 212 -13.32 -19.16 -2.67
C ILE A 212 -13.23 -20.45 -1.85
#